data_AF-A0A7W0IYZ4-F1
#
_entry.id   AF-A0A7W0IYZ4-F1
#
_cell.length_a   1.000
_cell.length_b   1.000
_cell.length_c   1.000
_cell.angle_alpha   90.00
_cell.angle_beta   90.00
_cell.angle_gamma   90.00
#
_symmetry.space_group_name_H-M   'P 1'
#
loop_
_entity.id
_entity.type
_entity.pdbx_description
1 polymer ?
#
loop_
_entity_poly.entity_id
_entity_poly.type
_entity_poly.pdbx_seq_one_letter_code
_entity_poly.pdbx_strand_id
1 'polypeptide(L)'
;MRYYRILIVLVLVSGLFGCQTPGKQPPVVQQAPLPEIFTSDSLPAAKPWTDKGFQNDPNHFQFAIISDLHGGNIPGIFEEAVKRINLMQPEFVVSVGDLIEGYSEEETEIDHQREAFEKGIAPLDMRFFYLPGNHDLTNLTLAKKWRERFGPSYYHFVYRNVLFLCLNTEEPPPSQMSDAQIGYIREVLAQHPDVRWTIAIMHKPMWTENSLVWEKIEPLLAGRPHTVFAGHFHIYNKSERNGKKYIRLSVTGGGNPLRGPAYGEFNQIAWVTMTEAGPKIANLDLNGILDEDLSTEPLAMIEALSKNSWFTADAIVSKSKKFKKGRSVLNFSNPGALPLTVKWTVKPHPQLTVSEQNIDLTLPPRSNRKVPLEVIAKKPLLLADLQPLLCEISAVYNPPQGSPMKSEATQALDIHYNWQGPELIQNGSFSSGMENWITRKKTPTSAELKVEQEGVKIRVFQKDMIYAMVLVQQVGELKKDTDYQLVLKAKSLHGPDKIGVSIRDGNDYTPMLIDGKTEPRHMISLTESMKRHEINFRIAKETDVASGLMVFSFLTENEVVIDSVSLRPVNKNLTAQK
;
A
#
# COMPACT_ATOMS: atom_id res chain seq x y z
N MET A 1 -78.23 -3.88 54.12
CA MET A 1 -78.74 -2.58 54.63
C MET A 1 -77.78 -2.07 55.69
N ARG A 2 -77.35 -0.79 55.56
CA ARG A 2 -76.73 0.10 56.56
C ARG A 2 -75.25 -0.11 56.99
N TYR A 3 -74.42 0.70 56.34
CA TYR A 3 -73.29 1.52 56.82
C TYR A 3 -73.07 1.62 58.33
N TYR A 4 -71.79 1.59 58.76
CA TYR A 4 -71.27 2.56 59.74
C TYR A 4 -69.81 2.94 59.42
N ARG A 5 -69.58 4.25 59.39
CA ARG A 5 -68.30 4.95 59.32
C ARG A 5 -67.57 4.81 60.66
N ILE A 6 -66.25 4.65 60.67
CA ILE A 6 -65.43 4.92 61.85
C ILE A 6 -64.34 5.91 61.49
N LEU A 7 -64.36 6.99 62.26
CA LEU A 7 -63.53 8.18 62.24
C LEU A 7 -62.20 7.90 62.95
N ILE A 8 -61.11 8.40 62.36
CA ILE A 8 -59.76 8.40 62.92
C ILE A 8 -59.66 9.53 63.95
N VAL A 9 -59.10 9.26 65.14
CA VAL A 9 -58.43 10.26 65.99
C VAL A 9 -57.16 9.66 66.58
N LEU A 10 -56.05 10.37 66.34
CA LEU A 10 -54.69 10.12 66.82
C LEU A 10 -54.57 10.25 68.34
N VAL A 11 -53.68 9.44 68.93
CA VAL A 11 -52.94 9.82 70.14
C VAL A 11 -51.44 9.60 69.88
N LEU A 12 -50.70 10.70 70.00
CA LEU A 12 -49.25 10.80 69.96
C LEU A 12 -48.60 10.06 71.14
N VAL A 13 -47.56 9.27 70.86
CA VAL A 13 -46.52 8.95 71.84
C VAL A 13 -45.17 9.28 71.23
N SER A 14 -44.50 10.22 71.89
CA SER A 14 -43.16 10.72 71.62
C SER A 14 -42.10 9.67 71.96
N GLY A 15 -41.26 9.34 70.98
CA GLY A 15 -39.98 8.64 71.16
C GLY A 15 -38.87 9.42 70.45
N LEU A 16 -37.88 9.85 71.22
CA LEU A 16 -36.69 10.57 70.76
C LEU A 16 -35.89 9.72 69.75
N PHE A 17 -35.73 10.24 68.52
CA PHE A 17 -34.71 9.78 67.58
C PHE A 17 -33.80 10.95 67.21
N GLY A 18 -32.49 10.71 67.36
CA GLY A 18 -31.44 11.64 67.01
C GLY A 18 -31.39 11.95 65.52
N CYS A 19 -30.88 13.14 65.21
CA CYS A 19 -30.68 13.66 63.86
C CYS A 19 -29.90 12.69 62.96
N GLN A 20 -30.57 12.12 61.96
CA GLN A 20 -29.95 11.75 60.70
C GLN A 20 -30.42 12.76 59.64
N THR A 21 -29.46 13.51 59.10
CA THR A 21 -29.67 14.32 57.90
C THR A 21 -29.92 13.39 56.70
N PRO A 22 -30.94 13.65 55.86
CA PRO A 22 -31.13 12.87 54.65
C PRO A 22 -29.95 13.14 53.70
N GLY A 23 -29.13 12.12 53.44
CA GLY A 23 -28.10 12.17 52.42
C GLY A 23 -28.75 12.42 51.06
N LYS A 24 -28.46 13.58 50.47
CA LYS A 24 -28.80 13.87 49.07
C LYS A 24 -28.16 12.79 48.20
N GLN A 25 -28.98 12.00 47.51
CA GLN A 25 -28.50 11.25 46.34
C GLN A 25 -27.81 12.24 45.40
N PRO A 26 -26.61 11.94 44.89
CA PRO A 26 -26.01 12.76 43.84
C PRO A 26 -26.98 12.81 42.66
N PRO A 27 -27.14 13.98 42.01
CA PRO A 27 -28.06 14.11 40.89
C PRO A 27 -27.64 13.13 39.79
N VAL A 28 -28.60 12.30 39.34
CA VAL A 28 -28.47 11.55 38.10
C VAL A 28 -28.42 12.58 36.97
N VAL A 29 -27.20 12.94 36.58
CA VAL A 29 -26.98 13.66 35.33
C VAL A 29 -27.36 12.67 34.23
N GLN A 30 -28.54 12.85 33.63
CA GLN A 30 -28.81 12.26 32.32
C GLN A 30 -27.72 12.78 31.38
N GLN A 31 -26.74 11.94 31.08
CA GLN A 31 -25.77 12.23 30.03
C GLN A 31 -26.59 12.49 28.76
N ALA A 32 -26.41 13.65 28.16
CA ALA A 32 -26.93 13.91 26.82
C ALA A 32 -26.51 12.74 25.93
N PRO A 33 -27.39 12.24 25.02
CA PRO A 33 -27.00 11.19 24.11
C PRO A 33 -25.72 11.63 23.41
N LEU A 34 -24.68 10.81 23.50
CA LEU A 34 -23.43 11.06 22.81
C LEU A 34 -23.76 11.33 21.33
N PRO A 35 -23.10 12.30 20.68
CA PRO A 35 -23.29 12.51 19.25
C PRO A 35 -23.12 11.17 18.53
N GLU A 36 -23.91 10.93 17.47
CA GLU A 36 -23.76 9.70 16.68
C GLU A 36 -22.29 9.52 16.32
N ILE A 37 -21.67 8.49 16.89
CA ILE A 37 -20.23 8.20 16.78
C ILE A 37 -19.86 7.83 15.33
N PHE A 38 -20.87 7.52 14.51
CA PHE A 38 -20.76 7.23 13.11
C PHE A 38 -21.99 7.77 12.38
N THR A 39 -21.75 8.56 11.35
CA THR A 39 -22.77 9.02 10.40
C THR A 39 -22.35 8.61 9.00
N SER A 40 -23.32 8.23 8.17
CA SER A 40 -23.11 7.98 6.74
C SER A 40 -24.25 8.58 5.96
N ASP A 41 -24.01 8.89 4.68
CA ASP A 41 -25.07 9.23 3.76
C ASP A 41 -26.13 8.11 3.68
N SER A 42 -27.32 8.47 3.19
CA SER A 42 -28.40 7.51 2.96
C SER A 42 -28.01 6.54 1.84
N LEU A 43 -27.41 5.41 2.21
CA LEU A 43 -27.10 4.32 1.29
C LEU A 43 -28.33 3.44 1.01
N PRO A 44 -28.35 2.72 -0.14
CA PRO A 44 -29.32 1.64 -0.40
C PRO A 44 -29.32 0.57 0.71
N ALA A 45 -30.31 -0.34 0.67
CA ALA A 45 -30.49 -1.38 1.70
C ALA A 45 -29.24 -2.27 1.91
N ALA A 46 -28.47 -2.52 0.84
CA ALA A 46 -27.18 -3.18 0.94
C ALA A 46 -26.10 -2.16 1.37
N LYS A 47 -25.47 -2.41 2.52
CA LYS A 47 -24.41 -1.57 3.07
C LYS A 47 -23.05 -2.24 2.86
N PRO A 48 -21.96 -1.48 2.58
CA PRO A 48 -20.61 -2.03 2.44
C PRO A 48 -19.92 -2.30 3.79
N TRP A 49 -20.70 -2.52 4.86
CA TRP A 49 -20.22 -2.87 6.20
C TRP A 49 -21.20 -3.80 6.91
N THR A 50 -20.71 -4.52 7.91
CA THR A 50 -21.53 -5.41 8.76
C THR A 50 -22.35 -4.61 9.77
N ASP A 51 -23.38 -5.21 10.33
CA ASP A 51 -24.27 -4.66 11.37
C ASP A 51 -23.72 -4.70 12.80
N LYS A 52 -22.45 -5.08 12.98
CA LYS A 52 -21.78 -5.12 14.30
C LYS A 52 -21.54 -3.71 14.84
N GLY A 53 -21.73 -3.54 16.15
CA GLY A 53 -21.40 -2.29 16.86
C GLY A 53 -19.90 -2.06 17.00
N PHE A 54 -19.51 -0.79 17.20
CA PHE A 54 -18.12 -0.39 17.48
C PHE A 54 -17.63 -0.96 18.80
N GLN A 55 -16.40 -1.45 18.83
CA GLN A 55 -15.72 -1.94 20.03
C GLN A 55 -14.92 -0.80 20.68
N ASN A 56 -15.60 0.19 21.23
CA ASN A 56 -15.01 1.44 21.72
C ASN A 56 -15.46 1.83 23.14
N ASP A 57 -15.87 0.86 23.96
CA ASP A 57 -16.13 1.10 25.37
C ASP A 57 -14.85 1.67 26.02
N PRO A 58 -14.88 2.87 26.64
CA PRO A 58 -13.71 3.45 27.33
C PRO A 58 -13.19 2.62 28.51
N ASN A 59 -13.98 1.67 29.02
CA ASN A 59 -13.53 0.66 29.98
C ASN A 59 -12.80 -0.50 29.30
N HIS A 60 -12.85 -0.63 27.98
CA HIS A 60 -12.01 -1.53 27.20
C HIS A 60 -10.74 -0.82 26.75
N PHE A 61 -9.86 -0.51 27.70
CA PHE A 61 -8.61 0.23 27.48
C PHE A 61 -7.44 -0.70 27.08
N GLN A 62 -6.38 -0.12 26.53
CA GLN A 62 -5.16 -0.83 26.19
C GLN A 62 -3.98 -0.40 27.09
N PHE A 63 -2.97 -1.25 27.19
CA PHE A 63 -1.68 -0.88 27.78
C PHE A 63 -0.60 -1.81 27.25
N ALA A 64 0.65 -1.36 27.31
CA ALA A 64 1.79 -2.19 26.95
C ALA A 64 2.53 -2.68 28.19
N ILE A 65 3.05 -3.90 28.14
CA ILE A 65 4.04 -4.40 29.10
C ILE A 65 5.34 -4.66 28.35
N ILE A 66 6.44 -4.15 28.90
CA ILE A 66 7.81 -4.44 28.45
C ILE A 66 8.56 -5.24 29.52
N SER A 67 9.61 -5.94 29.10
CA SER A 67 10.33 -6.90 29.94
C SER A 67 11.82 -6.82 29.69
N ASP A 68 12.61 -7.13 30.71
CA ASP A 68 14.04 -7.49 30.63
C ASP A 68 14.82 -6.71 29.56
N LEU A 69 15.26 -5.52 29.93
CA LEU A 69 16.08 -4.68 29.06
C LEU A 69 17.54 -5.13 29.03
N HIS A 70 17.99 -5.66 30.16
CA HIS A 70 19.37 -6.06 30.39
C HIS A 70 19.44 -7.56 30.74
N GLY A 71 20.59 -8.03 31.26
CA GLY A 71 20.89 -9.46 31.26
C GLY A 71 21.45 -9.90 29.91
N GLY A 72 22.37 -9.09 29.37
CA GLY A 72 22.91 -9.25 28.01
C GLY A 72 22.27 -8.30 26.99
N ASN A 73 22.16 -7.01 27.35
CA ASN A 73 21.55 -5.98 26.52
C ASN A 73 22.08 -5.98 25.08
N ILE A 74 21.16 -5.91 24.13
CA ILE A 74 21.38 -5.73 22.71
C ILE A 74 21.17 -4.23 22.38
N PRO A 75 22.24 -3.45 22.17
CA PRO A 75 22.13 -2.00 22.02
C PRO A 75 21.17 -1.55 20.90
N GLY A 76 20.36 -0.52 21.19
CA GLY A 76 19.45 0.10 20.23
C GLY A 76 18.06 -0.55 20.12
N ILE A 77 17.88 -1.77 20.65
CA ILE A 77 16.59 -2.47 20.59
C ILE A 77 15.55 -1.82 21.49
N PHE A 78 15.94 -1.36 22.68
CA PHE A 78 15.02 -0.68 23.59
C PHE A 78 14.49 0.62 23.01
N GLU A 79 15.40 1.46 22.51
CA GLU A 79 15.06 2.75 21.92
C GLU A 79 14.15 2.56 20.71
N GLU A 80 14.36 1.48 19.95
CA GLU A 80 13.48 1.10 18.87
C GLU A 80 12.10 0.65 19.38
N ALA A 81 12.04 -0.14 20.45
CA ALA A 81 10.79 -0.51 21.10
C ALA A 81 10.00 0.71 21.58
N VAL A 82 10.67 1.73 22.15
CA VAL A 82 10.04 3.00 22.55
C VAL A 82 9.38 3.70 21.36
N LYS A 83 10.07 3.81 20.23
CA LYS A 83 9.47 4.36 18.99
C LYS A 83 8.27 3.54 18.54
N ARG A 84 8.37 2.20 18.56
CA ARG A 84 7.26 1.32 18.17
C ARG A 84 6.06 1.45 19.10
N ILE A 85 6.27 1.66 20.40
CA ILE A 85 5.20 1.90 21.37
C ILE A 85 4.49 3.22 21.07
N ASN A 86 5.23 4.30 20.76
CA ASN A 86 4.62 5.57 20.39
C ASN A 86 3.70 5.45 19.16
N LEU A 87 4.03 4.58 18.19
CA LEU A 87 3.14 4.30 17.05
C LEU A 87 1.82 3.65 17.47
N MET A 88 1.84 2.81 18.50
CA MET A 88 0.66 2.06 18.95
C MET A 88 -0.23 2.85 19.92
N GLN A 89 0.32 3.88 20.57
CA GLN A 89 -0.38 4.78 21.48
C GLN A 89 -1.16 4.09 22.63
N PRO A 90 -0.54 3.22 23.45
CA PRO A 90 -1.23 2.68 24.63
C PRO A 90 -1.53 3.77 25.65
N GLU A 91 -2.47 3.52 26.56
CA GLU A 91 -2.81 4.47 27.63
C GLU A 91 -1.65 4.64 28.62
N PHE A 92 -0.85 3.60 28.82
CA PHE A 92 0.37 3.59 29.61
C PHE A 92 1.24 2.35 29.29
N VAL A 93 2.49 2.38 29.78
CA VAL A 93 3.45 1.28 29.68
C VAL A 93 3.84 0.83 31.10
N VAL A 94 3.89 -0.47 31.33
CA VAL A 94 4.39 -1.06 32.58
C VAL A 94 5.63 -1.91 32.29
N SER A 95 6.66 -1.81 33.13
CA SER A 95 7.80 -2.73 33.07
C SER A 95 7.69 -3.83 34.12
N VAL A 96 8.21 -5.02 33.81
CA VAL A 96 8.46 -6.08 34.80
C VAL A 96 9.88 -6.06 35.38
N GLY A 97 10.76 -5.12 34.97
CA GLY A 97 12.08 -4.90 35.58
C GLY A 97 13.28 -5.30 34.73
N ASP A 98 14.45 -5.31 35.37
CA ASP A 98 15.80 -5.40 34.78
C ASP A 98 16.09 -4.24 33.82
N LEU A 99 15.98 -3.03 34.38
CA LEU A 99 16.10 -1.77 33.63
C LEU A 99 17.55 -1.36 33.35
N ILE A 100 18.52 -1.91 34.08
CA ILE A 100 19.97 -1.68 33.92
C ILE A 100 20.76 -3.01 33.94
N GLU A 101 22.03 -3.03 33.52
CA GLU A 101 22.88 -4.23 33.68
C GLU A 101 23.17 -4.56 35.15
N GLY A 102 23.15 -3.58 36.05
CA GLY A 102 23.20 -3.82 37.48
C GLY A 102 24.54 -4.34 38.00
N TYR A 103 24.48 -5.08 39.11
CA TYR A 103 25.59 -5.76 39.82
C TYR A 103 26.76 -4.90 40.34
N SER A 104 26.83 -3.62 39.99
CA SER A 104 27.82 -2.69 40.54
C SER A 104 27.49 -2.28 41.98
N GLU A 105 28.52 -2.03 42.79
CA GLU A 105 28.43 -1.28 44.06
C GLU A 105 29.00 0.15 43.92
N GLU A 106 29.66 0.46 42.80
CA GLU A 106 30.19 1.79 42.49
C GLU A 106 29.05 2.72 42.08
N GLU A 107 28.75 3.72 42.91
CA GLU A 107 27.62 4.63 42.71
C GLU A 107 27.66 5.35 41.36
N THR A 108 28.86 5.70 40.87
CA THR A 108 29.04 6.40 39.59
C THR A 108 28.64 5.53 38.39
N GLU A 109 28.94 4.23 38.43
CA GLU A 109 28.55 3.29 37.38
C GLU A 109 27.04 3.01 37.43
N ILE A 110 26.47 2.89 38.63
CA ILE A 110 25.02 2.75 38.81
C ILE A 110 24.29 3.96 38.21
N ASP A 111 24.75 5.17 38.52
CA ASP A 111 24.16 6.42 38.02
C ASP A 111 24.28 6.47 36.48
N HIS A 112 25.44 6.12 35.92
CA HIS A 112 25.64 6.07 34.46
C HIS A 112 24.69 5.09 33.76
N GLN A 113 24.53 3.87 34.27
CA GLN A 113 23.58 2.91 33.69
C GLN A 113 22.13 3.41 33.77
N ARG A 114 21.78 4.06 34.89
CA ARG A 114 20.43 4.60 35.10
C ARG A 114 20.14 5.77 34.16
N GLU A 115 21.09 6.67 33.96
CA GLU A 115 20.99 7.76 32.99
C GLU A 115 20.86 7.24 31.56
N ALA A 116 21.57 6.17 31.20
CA ALA A 116 21.45 5.53 29.89
C ALA A 116 20.02 4.99 29.66
N PHE A 117 19.47 4.29 30.65
CA PHE A 117 18.09 3.82 30.61
C PHE A 117 17.08 4.98 30.50
N GLU A 118 17.22 6.01 31.33
CA GLU A 118 16.34 7.18 31.32
C GLU A 118 16.39 7.92 29.98
N LYS A 119 17.58 8.03 29.37
CA LYS A 119 17.72 8.58 28.02
C LYS A 119 16.99 7.75 26.97
N GLY A 120 17.04 6.42 27.08
CA GLY A 120 16.36 5.51 26.17
C GLY A 120 14.84 5.61 26.25
N ILE A 121 14.28 5.77 27.46
CA ILE A 121 12.83 5.87 27.69
C ILE A 121 12.27 7.30 27.56
N ALA A 122 13.12 8.34 27.65
CA ALA A 122 12.70 9.74 27.57
C ALA A 122 11.82 10.10 26.34
N PRO A 123 11.99 9.51 25.14
CA PRO A 123 11.12 9.77 24.00
C PRO A 123 9.72 9.14 24.09
N LEU A 124 9.41 8.31 25.09
CA LEU A 124 8.10 7.69 25.24
C LEU A 124 7.03 8.76 25.54
N ASP A 125 5.94 8.76 24.77
CA ASP A 125 4.86 9.74 24.94
C ASP A 125 3.91 9.37 26.12
N MET A 126 3.89 8.09 26.48
CA MET A 126 2.98 7.49 27.44
C MET A 126 3.56 7.47 28.86
N ARG A 127 2.69 7.43 29.87
CA ARG A 127 3.13 7.24 31.25
C ARG A 127 3.81 5.87 31.41
N PHE A 128 4.99 5.87 32.02
CA PHE A 128 5.74 4.67 32.33
C PHE A 128 5.62 4.29 33.81
N PHE A 129 5.33 3.02 34.09
CA PHE A 129 5.25 2.45 35.43
C PHE A 129 6.45 1.53 35.67
N TYR A 130 7.37 1.97 36.53
CA TYR A 130 8.60 1.26 36.86
C TYR A 130 8.34 0.08 37.79
N LEU A 131 9.11 -0.99 37.62
CA LEU A 131 9.22 -2.09 38.57
C LEU A 131 10.68 -2.58 38.55
N PRO A 132 11.29 -2.90 39.70
CA PRO A 132 12.65 -3.41 39.71
C PRO A 132 12.71 -4.91 39.43
N GLY A 133 13.78 -5.33 38.76
CA GLY A 133 14.21 -6.72 38.67
C GLY A 133 15.47 -7.02 39.48
N ASN A 134 16.04 -8.22 39.33
CA ASN A 134 17.23 -8.59 40.08
C ASN A 134 18.45 -7.76 39.72
N HIS A 135 18.58 -7.32 38.45
CA HIS A 135 19.66 -6.42 38.06
C HIS A 135 19.51 -5.04 38.71
N ASP A 136 18.29 -4.61 39.01
CA ASP A 136 18.03 -3.29 39.56
C ASP A 136 18.37 -3.17 41.05
N LEU A 137 18.36 -4.28 41.80
CA LEU A 137 18.35 -4.33 43.26
C LEU A 137 19.28 -5.38 43.87
N THR A 138 20.29 -5.92 43.17
CA THR A 138 21.13 -7.03 43.68
C THR A 138 21.76 -6.79 45.05
N ASN A 139 22.07 -5.53 45.39
CA ASN A 139 22.75 -5.15 46.63
C ASN A 139 22.08 -3.91 47.30
N LEU A 140 22.50 -3.60 48.53
CA LEU A 140 21.92 -2.49 49.30
C LEU A 140 22.17 -1.11 48.67
N THR A 141 23.28 -0.94 47.95
CA THR A 141 23.61 0.32 47.25
C THR A 141 22.62 0.57 46.11
N LEU A 142 22.40 -0.43 45.26
CA LEU A 142 21.39 -0.42 44.19
C LEU A 142 19.99 -0.15 44.75
N ALA A 143 19.61 -0.81 45.84
CA ALA A 143 18.31 -0.61 46.48
C ALA A 143 18.13 0.79 47.08
N LYS A 144 19.18 1.37 47.66
CA LYS A 144 19.19 2.76 48.12
C LYS A 144 19.01 3.72 46.94
N LYS A 145 19.82 3.58 45.88
CA LYS A 145 19.76 4.42 44.67
C LYS A 145 18.39 4.33 43.98
N TRP A 146 17.80 3.14 43.88
CA TRP A 146 16.42 2.97 43.39
C TRP A 146 15.44 3.82 44.19
N ARG A 147 15.47 3.70 45.53
CA ARG A 147 14.54 4.43 46.40
C ARG A 147 14.71 5.94 46.31
N GLU A 148 15.95 6.42 46.19
CA GLU A 148 16.25 7.85 46.02
C GLU A 148 15.75 8.38 44.66
N ARG A 149 15.81 7.57 43.60
CA ARG A 149 15.46 8.00 42.23
C ARG A 149 13.98 7.80 41.89
N PHE A 150 13.42 6.63 42.19
CA PHE A 150 12.07 6.22 41.76
C PHE A 150 11.08 6.05 42.92
N GLY A 151 11.54 6.09 44.17
CA GLY A 151 10.68 5.95 45.34
C GLY A 151 10.37 4.48 45.69
N PRO A 152 9.11 4.14 46.01
CA PRO A 152 8.73 2.77 46.37
C PRO A 152 9.12 1.72 45.32
N SER A 153 9.59 0.57 45.78
CA SER A 153 9.96 -0.59 44.95
C SER A 153 8.77 -1.49 44.60
N TYR A 154 7.68 -1.39 45.36
CA TYR A 154 6.40 -2.04 45.10
C TYR A 154 5.27 -1.06 45.40
N TYR A 155 4.17 -1.17 44.67
CA TYR A 155 3.02 -0.28 44.79
C TYR A 155 1.79 -0.88 44.10
N HIS A 156 0.67 -0.15 44.13
CA HIS A 156 -0.50 -0.48 43.33
C HIS A 156 -1.12 0.78 42.73
N PHE A 157 -1.95 0.58 41.72
CA PHE A 157 -2.86 1.61 41.22
C PHE A 157 -4.13 0.96 40.66
N VAL A 158 -5.20 1.74 40.59
CA VAL A 158 -6.46 1.31 39.99
C VAL A 158 -6.72 2.16 38.76
N TYR A 159 -6.93 1.51 37.61
CA TYR A 159 -7.28 2.17 36.35
C TYR A 159 -8.54 1.53 35.76
N ARG A 160 -9.60 2.31 35.55
CA ARG A 160 -10.91 1.83 35.03
C ARG A 160 -11.40 0.56 35.75
N ASN A 161 -11.40 0.62 37.08
CA ASN A 161 -11.78 -0.48 38.00
C ASN A 161 -10.94 -1.78 37.87
N VAL A 162 -9.73 -1.71 37.31
CA VAL A 162 -8.75 -2.80 37.29
C VAL A 162 -7.63 -2.45 38.26
N LEU A 163 -7.34 -3.34 39.21
CA LEU A 163 -6.24 -3.19 40.15
C LEU A 163 -4.94 -3.72 39.54
N PHE A 164 -3.90 -2.92 39.53
CA PHE A 164 -2.55 -3.30 39.17
C PHE A 164 -1.71 -3.39 40.45
N LEU A 165 -1.21 -4.58 40.76
CA LEU A 165 -0.29 -4.85 41.85
C LEU A 165 1.12 -5.01 41.28
N CYS A 166 1.97 -4.02 41.50
CA CYS A 166 3.37 -4.00 41.08
C CYS A 166 4.24 -4.48 42.26
N LEU A 167 4.77 -5.70 42.17
CA LEU A 167 5.37 -6.44 43.28
C LEU A 167 6.88 -6.59 43.10
N ASN A 168 7.64 -6.32 44.16
CA ASN A 168 9.08 -6.46 44.16
C ASN A 168 9.51 -7.83 44.67
N THR A 169 10.25 -8.59 43.85
CA THR A 169 10.77 -9.93 44.17
C THR A 169 12.16 -9.91 44.81
N GLU A 170 12.75 -8.73 44.98
CA GLU A 170 14.15 -8.53 45.40
C GLU A 170 14.27 -7.76 46.73
N GLU A 171 13.26 -7.83 47.61
CA GLU A 171 13.23 -7.07 48.87
C GLU A 171 13.03 -7.92 50.15
N PRO A 172 14.06 -8.09 50.99
CA PRO A 172 15.38 -7.47 50.89
C PRO A 172 16.27 -8.15 49.82
N PRO A 173 17.27 -7.44 49.27
CA PRO A 173 18.30 -8.05 48.43
C PRO A 173 19.03 -9.18 49.20
N PRO A 174 19.47 -10.26 48.53
CA PRO A 174 19.49 -10.44 47.08
C PRO A 174 18.25 -11.10 46.48
N SER A 175 17.32 -11.69 47.26
CA SER A 175 16.03 -12.19 46.73
C SER A 175 15.18 -12.84 47.83
N GLN A 176 14.20 -12.11 48.38
CA GLN A 176 12.91 -12.60 48.87
C GLN A 176 11.89 -11.45 48.80
N MET A 177 10.59 -11.72 48.94
CA MET A 177 9.60 -10.68 49.22
C MET A 177 9.37 -10.61 50.73
N SER A 178 9.50 -9.43 51.32
CA SER A 178 9.37 -9.25 52.78
C SER A 178 7.96 -9.54 53.29
N ASP A 179 7.85 -9.95 54.55
CA ASP A 179 6.55 -10.12 55.22
C ASP A 179 5.76 -8.79 55.28
N ALA A 180 6.46 -7.64 55.29
CA ALA A 180 5.84 -6.32 55.19
C ALA A 180 5.14 -6.13 53.83
N GLN A 181 5.77 -6.53 52.73
CA GLN A 181 5.15 -6.46 51.40
C GLN A 181 3.98 -7.46 51.28
N ILE A 182 4.09 -8.67 51.86
CA ILE A 182 2.96 -9.62 51.92
C ILE A 182 1.78 -9.02 52.70
N GLY A 183 2.06 -8.34 53.82
CA GLY A 183 1.05 -7.61 54.60
C GLY A 183 0.38 -6.51 53.77
N TYR A 184 1.17 -5.72 53.05
CA TYR A 184 0.69 -4.71 52.13
C TYR A 184 -0.23 -5.29 51.05
N ILE A 185 0.16 -6.38 50.39
CA ILE A 185 -0.67 -7.06 49.37
C ILE A 185 -2.03 -7.45 49.96
N ARG A 186 -2.04 -8.03 51.16
CA ARG A 186 -3.27 -8.43 51.85
C ARG A 186 -4.18 -7.23 52.12
N GLU A 187 -3.61 -6.13 52.59
CA GLU A 187 -4.35 -4.90 52.86
C GLU A 187 -4.96 -4.31 51.59
N VAL A 188 -4.17 -4.16 50.52
CA VAL A 188 -4.63 -3.62 49.23
C VAL A 188 -5.76 -4.49 48.65
N LEU A 189 -5.60 -5.82 48.65
CA LEU A 189 -6.63 -6.72 48.17
C LEU A 189 -7.92 -6.62 48.99
N ALA A 190 -7.83 -6.43 50.31
CA ALA A 190 -8.98 -6.24 51.19
C ALA A 190 -9.67 -4.88 51.00
N GLN A 191 -8.91 -3.83 50.65
CA GLN A 191 -9.44 -2.48 50.36
C GLN A 191 -10.11 -2.39 48.98
N HIS A 192 -9.79 -3.31 48.07
CA HIS A 192 -10.31 -3.33 46.70
C HIS A 192 -11.08 -4.64 46.38
N PRO A 193 -12.12 -5.02 47.15
CA PRO A 193 -12.79 -6.31 46.95
C PRO A 193 -13.49 -6.40 45.59
N ASP A 194 -14.04 -5.30 45.09
CA ASP A 194 -15.00 -5.26 43.97
C ASP A 194 -14.39 -4.80 42.63
N VAL A 195 -13.06 -4.75 42.52
CA VAL A 195 -12.42 -4.48 41.23
C VAL A 195 -12.75 -5.58 40.23
N ARG A 196 -13.01 -5.19 38.98
CA ARG A 196 -13.43 -6.16 37.95
C ARG A 196 -12.31 -7.12 37.55
N TRP A 197 -11.05 -6.73 37.76
CA TRP A 197 -9.89 -7.57 37.52
C TRP A 197 -8.70 -7.14 38.37
N THR A 198 -7.82 -8.08 38.71
CA THR A 198 -6.51 -7.82 39.33
C THR A 198 -5.39 -8.28 38.40
N ILE A 199 -4.44 -7.39 38.10
CA ILE A 199 -3.23 -7.70 37.35
C ILE A 199 -2.07 -7.67 38.36
N ALA A 200 -1.40 -8.80 38.57
CA ALA A 200 -0.19 -8.86 39.35
C ALA A 200 1.02 -8.85 38.41
N ILE A 201 1.96 -7.94 38.66
CA ILE A 201 3.14 -7.71 37.83
C ILE A 201 4.34 -7.82 38.77
N MET A 202 5.28 -8.68 38.43
CA MET A 202 6.49 -8.93 39.23
C MET A 202 7.67 -9.18 38.28
N HIS A 203 8.90 -9.16 38.78
CA HIS A 203 10.04 -9.52 37.95
C HIS A 203 10.23 -11.04 37.86
N LYS A 204 10.59 -11.68 38.97
CA LYS A 204 10.73 -13.15 39.02
C LYS A 204 9.37 -13.84 39.04
N PRO A 205 9.13 -14.87 38.22
CA PRO A 205 7.90 -15.65 38.29
C PRO A 205 7.91 -16.58 39.51
N MET A 206 7.61 -16.01 40.68
CA MET A 206 7.68 -16.68 41.99
C MET A 206 6.84 -17.98 42.06
N TRP A 207 5.87 -18.14 41.17
CA TRP A 207 5.04 -19.35 41.06
C TRP A 207 5.74 -20.55 40.39
N THR A 208 6.76 -20.33 39.56
CA THR A 208 7.55 -21.40 38.92
C THR A 208 8.85 -21.71 39.67
N GLU A 209 9.38 -20.74 40.41
CA GLU A 209 10.64 -20.90 41.16
C GLU A 209 10.45 -21.59 42.52
N ASN A 210 9.30 -22.24 42.75
CA ASN A 210 8.94 -22.90 44.00
C ASN A 210 9.15 -22.01 45.23
N SER A 211 8.73 -20.75 45.12
CA SER A 211 8.88 -19.79 46.20
C SER A 211 7.84 -20.03 47.29
N LEU A 212 8.29 -20.38 48.51
CA LEU A 212 7.44 -20.43 49.71
C LEU A 212 6.70 -19.10 49.98
N VAL A 213 7.20 -18.00 49.42
CA VAL A 213 6.56 -16.69 49.46
C VAL A 213 5.29 -16.68 48.61
N TRP A 214 5.34 -17.24 47.39
CA TRP A 214 4.17 -17.23 46.50
C TRP A 214 3.02 -18.04 47.08
N GLU A 215 3.31 -19.11 47.83
CA GLU A 215 2.31 -19.90 48.56
C GLU A 215 1.55 -19.08 49.61
N LYS A 216 2.13 -17.97 50.12
CA LYS A 216 1.43 -17.03 51.01
C LYS A 216 0.55 -16.03 50.25
N ILE A 217 0.86 -15.74 48.99
CA ILE A 217 0.22 -14.69 48.19
C ILE A 217 -0.91 -15.26 47.32
N GLU A 218 -0.67 -16.39 46.66
CA GLU A 218 -1.63 -17.00 45.74
C GLU A 218 -3.00 -17.27 46.37
N PRO A 219 -3.11 -17.74 47.64
CA PRO A 219 -4.40 -17.87 48.30
C PRO A 219 -5.15 -16.54 48.48
N LEU A 220 -4.45 -15.40 48.57
CA LEU A 220 -5.07 -14.07 48.67
C LEU A 220 -5.75 -13.66 47.36
N LEU A 221 -5.34 -14.23 46.23
CA LEU A 221 -5.94 -14.01 44.91
C LEU A 221 -7.08 -15.01 44.60
N ALA A 222 -7.30 -16.00 45.46
CA ALA A 222 -8.32 -17.03 45.26
C ALA A 222 -9.72 -16.41 45.17
N GLY A 223 -10.54 -16.92 44.25
CA GLY A 223 -11.90 -16.39 43.99
C GLY A 223 -11.95 -15.06 43.23
N ARG A 224 -10.81 -14.40 43.00
CA ARG A 224 -10.74 -13.12 42.28
C ARG A 224 -10.41 -13.31 40.80
N PRO A 225 -11.00 -12.55 39.87
CA PRO A 225 -10.53 -12.50 38.49
C PRO A 225 -9.12 -11.87 38.43
N HIS A 226 -8.13 -12.63 37.95
CA HIS A 226 -6.76 -12.13 37.89
C HIS A 226 -5.91 -12.73 36.77
N THR A 227 -4.83 -12.00 36.46
CA THR A 227 -3.75 -12.41 35.55
C THR A 227 -2.40 -12.02 36.17
N VAL A 228 -1.40 -12.86 36.03
CA VAL A 228 -0.06 -12.63 36.57
C VAL A 228 0.95 -12.53 35.43
N PHE A 229 1.83 -11.52 35.48
CA PHE A 229 2.91 -11.27 34.54
C PHE A 229 4.27 -11.24 35.25
N ALA A 230 5.29 -11.81 34.60
CA ALA A 230 6.68 -11.78 35.03
C ALA A 230 7.66 -11.79 33.86
N GLY A 231 8.93 -11.50 34.12
CA GLY A 231 10.05 -11.55 33.16
C GLY A 231 11.09 -12.60 33.56
N HIS A 232 12.34 -12.16 33.74
CA HIS A 232 13.49 -12.86 34.33
C HIS A 232 14.13 -13.96 33.46
N PHE A 233 13.32 -14.85 32.87
CA PHE A 233 13.85 -16.00 32.11
C PHE A 233 14.19 -15.70 30.66
N HIS A 234 13.86 -14.50 30.16
CA HIS A 234 14.11 -14.06 28.79
C HIS A 234 13.43 -14.94 27.71
N ILE A 235 12.43 -15.72 28.12
CA ILE A 235 11.70 -16.69 27.30
C ILE A 235 10.22 -16.58 27.62
N TYR A 236 9.43 -16.21 26.61
CA TYR A 236 7.98 -16.14 26.72
C TYR A 236 7.39 -17.53 27.03
N ASN A 237 6.49 -17.57 28.01
CA ASN A 237 5.68 -18.74 28.29
C ASN A 237 4.35 -18.34 28.91
N LYS A 238 3.24 -18.87 28.37
CA LYS A 238 1.92 -18.80 29.01
C LYS A 238 1.63 -20.15 29.66
N SER A 239 1.24 -20.11 30.93
CA SER A 239 0.68 -21.25 31.65
C SER A 239 -0.68 -20.89 32.25
N GLU A 240 -1.47 -21.92 32.56
CA GLU A 240 -2.71 -21.76 33.30
C GLU A 240 -2.59 -22.47 34.65
N ARG A 241 -2.95 -21.76 35.72
CA ARG A 241 -2.87 -22.24 37.09
C ARG A 241 -4.09 -21.73 37.85
N ASN A 242 -4.77 -22.61 38.57
CA ASN A 242 -6.02 -22.31 39.29
C ASN A 242 -7.10 -21.63 38.39
N GLY A 243 -7.15 -21.98 37.10
CA GLY A 243 -8.06 -21.38 36.13
C GLY A 243 -7.73 -19.94 35.74
N LYS A 244 -6.50 -19.48 35.99
CA LYS A 244 -6.02 -18.11 35.74
C LYS A 244 -4.75 -18.14 34.90
N LYS A 245 -4.47 -17.03 34.20
CA LYS A 245 -3.33 -16.91 33.28
C LYS A 245 -2.09 -16.42 34.03
N TYR A 246 -0.98 -17.15 33.85
CA TYR A 246 0.34 -16.81 34.38
C TYR A 246 1.31 -16.75 33.21
N ILE A 247 1.93 -15.58 33.03
CA ILE A 247 2.63 -15.24 31.81
C ILE A 247 4.04 -14.80 32.17
N ARG A 248 5.02 -15.51 31.62
CA ARG A 248 6.39 -15.06 31.53
C ARG A 248 6.58 -14.38 30.18
N LEU A 249 7.17 -13.20 30.21
CA LEU A 249 7.49 -12.41 29.03
C LEU A 249 8.88 -12.82 28.50
N SER A 250 9.11 -12.53 27.23
CA SER A 250 10.43 -12.58 26.61
C SER A 250 11.20 -11.31 27.01
N VAL A 251 11.98 -10.73 26.10
CA VAL A 251 12.83 -9.55 26.35
C VAL A 251 12.37 -8.35 25.54
N THR A 252 12.71 -7.14 25.97
CA THR A 252 12.58 -5.89 25.20
C THR A 252 13.98 -5.27 25.02
N GLY A 253 14.96 -6.08 24.61
CA GLY A 253 16.36 -5.65 24.45
C GLY A 253 17.36 -6.51 25.23
N GLY A 254 16.92 -7.25 26.25
CA GLY A 254 17.76 -8.20 26.99
C GLY A 254 18.24 -9.37 26.13
N GLY A 255 19.24 -10.10 26.64
CA GLY A 255 19.91 -11.15 25.88
C GLY A 255 19.07 -12.41 25.75
N ASN A 256 18.69 -12.81 24.52
CA ASN A 256 18.17 -14.14 24.25
C ASN A 256 18.60 -14.62 22.84
N PRO A 257 18.43 -15.91 22.51
CA PRO A 257 18.88 -16.44 21.21
C PRO A 257 18.11 -15.95 19.97
N LEU A 258 17.00 -15.20 20.14
CA LEU A 258 16.15 -14.67 19.08
C LEU A 258 15.71 -15.71 18.02
N ARG A 259 15.47 -16.96 18.43
CA ARG A 259 15.03 -18.05 17.53
C ARG A 259 13.60 -17.88 17.01
N GLY A 260 12.85 -16.92 17.56
CA GLY A 260 11.53 -16.52 17.12
C GLY A 260 10.39 -16.97 18.05
N PRO A 261 9.14 -16.54 17.76
CA PRO A 261 7.99 -16.73 18.65
C PRO A 261 7.67 -18.19 19.00
N ALA A 262 7.98 -19.14 18.11
CA ALA A 262 7.78 -20.57 18.36
C ALA A 262 8.60 -21.12 19.54
N TYR A 263 9.72 -20.48 19.85
CA TYR A 263 10.59 -20.81 20.99
C TYR A 263 10.35 -19.89 22.19
N GLY A 264 9.48 -18.88 22.06
CA GLY A 264 9.32 -17.83 23.06
C GLY A 264 10.48 -16.84 23.12
N GLU A 265 11.39 -16.85 22.14
CA GLU A 265 12.63 -16.07 22.14
C GLU A 265 12.61 -15.03 21.03
N PHE A 266 12.15 -13.84 21.36
CA PHE A 266 12.02 -12.72 20.43
C PHE A 266 11.96 -11.40 21.20
N ASN A 267 12.23 -10.28 20.55
CA ASN A 267 12.00 -8.98 21.16
C ASN A 267 10.50 -8.69 21.18
N GLN A 268 9.96 -8.51 22.38
CA GLN A 268 8.53 -8.50 22.64
C GLN A 268 8.07 -7.16 23.21
N ILE A 269 6.93 -6.70 22.73
CA ILE A 269 6.00 -5.84 23.47
C ILE A 269 4.72 -6.64 23.69
N ALA A 270 4.27 -6.77 24.94
CA ALA A 270 2.97 -7.37 25.23
C ALA A 270 1.88 -6.30 25.21
N TRP A 271 1.07 -6.30 24.15
CA TRP A 271 -0.09 -5.42 24.02
C TRP A 271 -1.30 -6.05 24.69
N VAL A 272 -1.82 -5.38 25.72
CA VAL A 272 -2.93 -5.91 26.53
C VAL A 272 -4.16 -5.04 26.35
N THR A 273 -5.22 -5.63 25.80
CA THR A 273 -6.56 -5.02 25.78
C THR A 273 -7.38 -5.57 26.92
N MET A 274 -7.73 -4.73 27.89
CA MET A 274 -8.67 -5.11 28.93
C MET A 274 -10.08 -5.17 28.38
N THR A 275 -10.80 -6.25 28.66
CA THR A 275 -12.22 -6.39 28.34
C THR A 275 -12.99 -6.81 29.59
N GLU A 276 -14.33 -6.81 29.54
CA GLU A 276 -15.17 -7.38 30.61
C GLU A 276 -14.80 -8.84 30.94
N ALA A 277 -14.42 -9.64 29.94
CA ALA A 277 -14.02 -11.04 30.13
C ALA A 277 -12.57 -11.20 30.64
N GLY A 278 -11.84 -10.10 30.83
CA GLY A 278 -10.43 -10.09 31.22
C GLY A 278 -9.48 -9.65 30.09
N PRO A 279 -8.15 -9.75 30.31
CA PRO A 279 -7.16 -9.29 29.35
C PRO A 279 -7.08 -10.21 28.11
N LYS A 280 -7.13 -9.57 26.93
CA LYS A 280 -6.66 -10.12 25.67
C LYS A 280 -5.22 -9.64 25.44
N ILE A 281 -4.33 -10.56 25.11
CA ILE A 281 -2.89 -10.30 25.07
C ILE A 281 -2.41 -10.64 23.66
N ALA A 282 -1.84 -9.66 22.99
CA ALA A 282 -1.14 -9.81 21.73
C ALA A 282 0.35 -9.61 21.98
N ASN A 283 1.14 -10.64 21.67
CA ASN A 283 2.60 -10.55 21.76
C ASN A 283 3.12 -10.04 20.43
N LEU A 284 3.65 -8.82 20.44
CA LEU A 284 4.10 -8.15 19.24
C LEU A 284 5.62 -8.28 19.16
N ASP A 285 6.09 -8.86 18.06
CA ASP A 285 7.49 -8.80 17.67
C ASP A 285 7.80 -7.37 17.18
N LEU A 286 8.89 -6.78 17.64
CA LEU A 286 9.28 -5.42 17.23
C LEU A 286 9.38 -5.26 15.71
N ASN A 287 9.79 -6.31 14.99
CA ASN A 287 9.90 -6.27 13.53
C ASN A 287 8.53 -6.17 12.83
N GLY A 288 7.44 -6.47 13.53
CA GLY A 288 6.07 -6.42 13.01
C GLY A 288 5.35 -5.10 13.23
N ILE A 289 5.92 -4.17 14.01
CA ILE A 289 5.31 -2.87 14.30
C ILE A 289 6.01 -1.84 13.42
N LEU A 290 5.48 -1.57 12.23
CA LEU A 290 6.11 -0.71 11.23
C LEU A 290 5.48 0.70 11.21
N ASP A 291 6.26 1.74 10.91
CA ASP A 291 5.75 3.11 10.76
C ASP A 291 5.08 3.33 9.39
N GLU A 292 4.57 4.53 9.12
CA GLU A 292 3.92 4.86 7.85
C GLU A 292 4.92 5.13 6.71
N ASP A 293 6.16 5.49 7.04
CA ASP A 293 7.23 5.83 6.09
C ASP A 293 7.92 4.58 5.49
N LEU A 294 7.12 3.58 5.12
CA LEU A 294 7.58 2.37 4.46
C LEU A 294 7.77 2.58 2.96
N SER A 295 8.82 1.97 2.40
CA SER A 295 9.09 1.96 0.96
C SER A 295 9.24 3.38 0.34
N THR A 296 9.96 4.27 1.03
CA THR A 296 10.15 5.68 0.62
C THR A 296 10.94 5.89 -0.68
N GLU A 297 11.49 4.86 -1.34
CA GLU A 297 12.01 4.90 -2.72
C GLU A 297 11.93 3.52 -3.42
N PRO A 298 11.57 3.42 -4.73
CA PRO A 298 10.52 4.19 -5.39
C PRO A 298 9.59 3.26 -6.19
N LEU A 299 8.28 3.42 -5.98
CA LEU A 299 7.23 2.83 -6.82
C LEU A 299 7.55 2.97 -8.33
N ALA A 300 8.14 4.10 -8.74
CA ALA A 300 8.59 4.34 -10.10
C ALA A 300 9.64 3.33 -10.63
N MET A 301 10.60 2.91 -9.80
CA MET A 301 11.58 1.88 -10.21
C MET A 301 10.96 0.48 -10.22
N ILE A 302 10.08 0.18 -9.25
CA ILE A 302 9.32 -1.09 -9.23
C ILE A 302 8.49 -1.21 -10.50
N GLU A 303 7.76 -0.15 -10.85
CA GLU A 303 6.98 -0.09 -12.09
C GLU A 303 7.87 -0.19 -13.32
N ALA A 304 9.01 0.50 -13.34
CA ALA A 304 9.92 0.45 -14.47
C ALA A 304 10.47 -0.96 -14.71
N LEU A 305 10.95 -1.64 -13.67
CA LEU A 305 11.46 -3.02 -13.76
C LEU A 305 10.37 -4.01 -14.14
N SER A 306 9.22 -3.97 -13.45
CA SER A 306 8.12 -4.92 -13.70
C SER A 306 7.52 -4.80 -15.11
N LYS A 307 7.48 -3.60 -15.68
CA LYS A 307 6.97 -3.33 -17.04
C LYS A 307 8.07 -3.28 -18.11
N ASN A 308 9.34 -3.45 -17.75
CA ASN A 308 10.51 -3.22 -18.60
C ASN A 308 10.60 -1.84 -19.26
N SER A 309 9.93 -0.82 -18.70
CA SER A 309 9.95 0.53 -19.29
C SER A 309 11.26 1.29 -19.02
N TRP A 310 12.20 0.69 -18.29
CA TRP A 310 13.58 1.17 -18.13
C TRP A 310 14.41 1.03 -19.42
N PHE A 311 13.93 0.25 -20.41
CA PHE A 311 14.58 0.07 -21.70
C PHE A 311 13.61 0.25 -22.86
N THR A 312 14.03 1.00 -23.86
CA THR A 312 13.39 1.01 -25.19
C THR A 312 14.46 1.10 -26.26
N ALA A 313 14.13 0.70 -27.48
CA ALA A 313 15.01 0.89 -28.62
C ALA A 313 14.23 1.44 -29.82
N ASP A 314 14.79 2.44 -30.48
CA ASP A 314 14.18 3.04 -31.65
C ASP A 314 14.17 2.02 -32.81
N ALA A 315 13.07 1.96 -33.57
CA ALA A 315 12.97 1.08 -34.71
C ALA A 315 14.02 1.43 -35.79
N ILE A 316 14.63 0.42 -36.40
CA ILE A 316 15.59 0.63 -37.49
C ILE A 316 14.82 0.82 -38.79
N VAL A 317 15.01 1.96 -39.45
CA VAL A 317 14.30 2.27 -40.70
C VAL A 317 15.25 2.30 -41.90
N SER A 318 15.04 1.38 -42.84
CA SER A 318 15.78 1.29 -44.10
C SER A 318 15.10 2.06 -45.23
N LYS A 319 15.91 2.71 -46.08
CA LYS A 319 15.47 3.38 -47.31
C LYS A 319 15.43 2.47 -48.54
N SER A 320 15.82 1.19 -48.42
CA SER A 320 15.79 0.22 -49.51
C SER A 320 15.14 -1.09 -49.09
N LYS A 321 14.47 -1.77 -50.04
CA LYS A 321 13.96 -3.14 -49.84
C LYS A 321 15.07 -4.14 -49.55
N LYS A 322 16.28 -3.86 -50.06
CA LYS A 322 17.51 -4.59 -49.72
C LYS A 322 18.23 -3.87 -48.59
N PHE A 323 18.10 -4.38 -47.37
CA PHE A 323 18.79 -3.86 -46.21
C PHE A 323 20.30 -3.99 -46.38
N LYS A 324 21.01 -2.89 -46.11
CA LYS A 324 22.49 -2.83 -46.11
C LYS A 324 23.00 -2.35 -44.75
N LYS A 325 22.41 -1.27 -44.26
CA LYS A 325 22.70 -0.71 -42.94
C LYS A 325 21.51 0.08 -42.42
N GLY A 326 21.47 0.25 -41.11
CA GLY A 326 20.48 1.07 -40.41
C GLY A 326 21.01 1.50 -39.05
N ARG A 327 20.36 2.51 -38.48
CA ARG A 327 20.71 3.03 -37.15
C ARG A 327 19.51 2.93 -36.22
N SER A 328 19.79 2.67 -34.96
CA SER A 328 18.86 2.72 -33.83
C SER A 328 19.50 3.50 -32.69
N VAL A 329 18.71 3.84 -31.69
CA VAL A 329 19.17 4.37 -30.42
C VAL A 329 18.54 3.54 -29.32
N LEU A 330 19.38 2.94 -28.48
CA LEU A 330 18.95 2.31 -27.24
C LEU A 330 18.75 3.40 -26.20
N ASN A 331 17.60 3.43 -25.53
CA ASN A 331 17.28 4.38 -24.48
C ASN A 331 17.13 3.59 -23.16
N PHE A 332 17.99 3.88 -22.20
CA PHE A 332 17.93 3.35 -20.84
C PHE A 332 17.49 4.46 -19.87
N SER A 333 16.63 4.14 -18.92
CA SER A 333 16.08 5.08 -17.95
C SER A 333 16.16 4.53 -16.53
N ASN A 334 16.68 5.35 -15.61
CA ASN A 334 16.66 5.09 -14.18
C ASN A 334 15.79 6.16 -13.49
N PRO A 335 14.51 5.87 -13.21
CA PRO A 335 13.65 6.79 -12.46
C PRO A 335 13.91 6.78 -10.95
N GLY A 336 14.65 5.81 -10.41
CA GLY A 336 14.87 5.66 -8.97
C GLY A 336 15.95 6.58 -8.39
N ALA A 337 15.98 6.75 -7.07
CA ALA A 337 17.01 7.51 -6.37
C ALA A 337 18.33 6.78 -6.13
N LEU A 338 18.44 5.49 -6.48
CA LEU A 338 19.70 4.74 -6.41
C LEU A 338 20.23 4.41 -7.81
N PRO A 339 21.52 4.08 -7.95
CA PRO A 339 22.08 3.66 -9.23
C PRO A 339 21.43 2.37 -9.76
N LEU A 340 21.25 2.29 -11.08
CA LEU A 340 20.72 1.12 -11.79
C LEU A 340 21.80 0.52 -12.68
N THR A 341 22.19 -0.73 -12.44
CA THR A 341 23.10 -1.45 -13.33
C THR A 341 22.28 -2.13 -14.42
N VAL A 342 22.59 -1.88 -15.69
CA VAL A 342 21.92 -2.51 -16.83
C VAL A 342 22.92 -3.21 -17.73
N LYS A 343 22.48 -4.33 -18.30
CA LYS A 343 23.21 -5.07 -19.31
C LYS A 343 22.36 -5.25 -20.55
N TRP A 344 23.02 -5.23 -21.69
CA TRP A 344 22.43 -5.55 -22.98
C TRP A 344 23.43 -6.38 -23.78
N THR A 345 22.98 -7.49 -24.35
CA THR A 345 23.82 -8.41 -25.13
C THR A 345 23.09 -8.84 -26.39
N VAL A 346 23.75 -8.71 -27.54
CA VAL A 346 23.23 -9.18 -28.84
C VAL A 346 23.46 -10.66 -28.99
N LYS A 347 22.41 -11.42 -29.35
CA LYS A 347 22.59 -12.82 -29.73
C LYS A 347 23.33 -12.92 -31.08
N PRO A 348 24.27 -13.87 -31.25
CA PRO A 348 24.97 -14.05 -32.51
C PRO A 348 24.01 -14.14 -33.70
N HIS A 349 24.22 -13.29 -34.72
CA HIS A 349 23.33 -13.21 -35.88
C HIS A 349 24.03 -13.67 -37.17
N PRO A 350 23.44 -14.60 -37.95
CA PRO A 350 24.09 -15.13 -39.16
C PRO A 350 24.18 -14.07 -40.27
N GLN A 351 23.25 -13.12 -40.30
CA GLN A 351 23.08 -12.16 -41.42
C GLN A 351 23.52 -10.73 -41.11
N LEU A 352 23.67 -10.36 -39.82
CA LEU A 352 23.85 -8.98 -39.38
C LEU A 352 25.11 -8.85 -38.52
N THR A 353 25.69 -7.65 -38.49
CA THR A 353 26.68 -7.20 -37.52
C THR A 353 26.17 -5.94 -36.84
N VAL A 354 26.42 -5.82 -35.54
CA VAL A 354 25.96 -4.70 -34.71
C VAL A 354 27.19 -4.03 -34.10
N SER A 355 27.22 -2.70 -34.10
CA SER A 355 28.37 -1.91 -33.63
C SER A 355 28.69 -2.14 -32.15
N GLU A 356 27.64 -2.14 -31.32
CA GLU A 356 27.72 -2.53 -29.92
C GLU A 356 27.16 -3.95 -29.81
N GLN A 357 27.88 -4.86 -29.15
CA GLN A 357 27.36 -6.23 -28.93
C GLN A 357 27.11 -6.53 -27.46
N ASN A 358 27.81 -5.81 -26.58
CA ASN A 358 27.69 -5.93 -25.13
C ASN A 358 27.76 -4.55 -24.51
N ILE A 359 26.79 -4.24 -23.67
CA ILE A 359 26.76 -3.03 -22.86
C ILE A 359 26.63 -3.46 -21.41
N ASP A 360 27.47 -2.91 -20.55
CA ASP A 360 27.40 -3.06 -19.10
C ASP A 360 27.62 -1.66 -18.52
N LEU A 361 26.56 -1.06 -17.98
CA LEU A 361 26.60 0.32 -17.52
C LEU A 361 25.81 0.51 -16.22
N THR A 362 26.24 1.47 -15.43
CA THR A 362 25.51 1.92 -14.24
C THR A 362 24.95 3.31 -14.49
N LEU A 363 23.63 3.43 -14.50
CA LEU A 363 22.92 4.70 -14.59
C LEU A 363 22.90 5.39 -13.22
N PRO A 364 23.29 6.66 -13.12
CA PRO A 364 23.05 7.46 -11.93
C PRO A 364 21.56 7.53 -11.56
N PRO A 365 21.23 7.90 -10.30
CA PRO A 365 19.86 8.21 -9.90
C PRO A 365 19.17 9.20 -10.85
N ARG A 366 17.88 8.99 -11.12
CA ARG A 366 17.01 9.92 -11.87
C ARG A 366 17.62 10.37 -13.22
N SER A 367 18.17 9.41 -13.97
CA SER A 367 18.94 9.70 -15.18
C SER A 367 18.48 8.87 -16.38
N ASN A 368 18.86 9.33 -17.58
CA ASN A 368 18.62 8.63 -18.84
C ASN A 368 19.92 8.52 -19.62
N ARG A 369 20.10 7.43 -20.36
CA ARG A 369 21.24 7.22 -21.25
C ARG A 369 20.78 6.75 -22.62
N LYS A 370 21.33 7.37 -23.66
CA LYS A 370 21.14 6.96 -25.04
C LYS A 370 22.42 6.34 -25.58
N VAL A 371 22.31 5.18 -26.24
CA VAL A 371 23.43 4.51 -26.90
C VAL A 371 23.10 4.34 -28.39
N PRO A 372 23.83 5.03 -29.29
CA PRO A 372 23.61 4.86 -30.72
C PRO A 372 24.06 3.46 -31.15
N LEU A 373 23.29 2.86 -32.05
CA LEU A 373 23.53 1.53 -32.58
C LEU A 373 23.57 1.58 -34.11
N GLU A 374 24.59 0.99 -34.72
CA GLU A 374 24.60 0.73 -36.16
C GLU A 374 24.48 -0.76 -36.42
N VAL A 375 23.53 -1.13 -37.28
CA VAL A 375 23.31 -2.51 -37.72
C VAL A 375 23.61 -2.60 -39.20
N ILE A 376 24.47 -3.54 -39.58
CA ILE A 376 24.97 -3.71 -40.95
C ILE A 376 24.66 -5.13 -41.40
N ALA A 377 24.15 -5.28 -42.62
CA ALA A 377 23.96 -6.57 -43.24
C ALA A 377 25.28 -7.07 -43.83
N LYS A 378 25.67 -8.32 -43.54
CA LYS A 378 26.88 -8.94 -44.09
C LYS A 378 26.86 -9.02 -45.62
N LYS A 379 25.67 -9.08 -46.21
CA LYS A 379 25.38 -8.93 -47.64
C LYS A 379 24.03 -8.21 -47.80
N PRO A 380 23.75 -7.55 -48.94
CA PRO A 380 22.43 -6.96 -49.18
C PRO A 380 21.32 -8.03 -49.10
N LEU A 381 20.35 -7.86 -48.20
CA LEU A 381 19.29 -8.85 -47.91
C LEU A 381 17.91 -8.24 -48.12
N LEU A 382 16.96 -8.98 -48.70
CA LEU A 382 15.57 -8.57 -48.68
C LEU A 382 15.07 -8.59 -47.23
N LEU A 383 14.33 -7.55 -46.82
CA LEU A 383 13.83 -7.45 -45.46
C LEU A 383 12.86 -8.60 -45.09
N ALA A 384 12.17 -9.18 -46.07
CA ALA A 384 11.34 -10.38 -45.87
C ALA A 384 12.14 -11.63 -45.48
N ASP A 385 13.43 -11.68 -45.83
CA ASP A 385 14.33 -12.81 -45.56
C ASP A 385 15.19 -12.57 -44.30
N LEU A 386 14.96 -11.47 -43.58
CA LEU A 386 15.78 -11.07 -42.45
C LEU A 386 15.29 -11.75 -41.16
N GLN A 387 16.20 -12.46 -40.50
CA GLN A 387 15.94 -13.02 -39.18
C GLN A 387 15.89 -11.93 -38.10
N PRO A 388 15.12 -12.13 -37.02
CA PRO A 388 15.01 -11.14 -35.95
C PRO A 388 16.35 -10.98 -35.22
N LEU A 389 16.75 -9.72 -35.01
CA LEU A 389 17.90 -9.39 -34.18
C LEU A 389 17.49 -9.46 -32.70
N LEU A 390 17.76 -10.59 -32.05
CA LEU A 390 17.45 -10.79 -30.64
C LEU A 390 18.56 -10.25 -29.74
N CYS A 391 18.17 -9.62 -28.64
CA CYS A 391 19.05 -9.18 -27.58
C CYS A 391 18.52 -9.57 -26.21
N GLU A 392 19.43 -9.85 -25.29
CA GLU A 392 19.13 -10.08 -23.87
C GLU A 392 19.37 -8.78 -23.13
N ILE A 393 18.41 -8.37 -22.32
CA ILE A 393 18.49 -7.19 -21.47
C ILE A 393 18.33 -7.60 -20.02
N SER A 394 19.12 -6.99 -19.14
CA SER A 394 18.92 -7.11 -17.70
C SER A 394 19.15 -5.80 -16.98
N ALA A 395 18.49 -5.64 -15.83
CA ALA A 395 18.65 -4.50 -14.95
C ALA A 395 18.66 -4.99 -13.50
N VAL A 396 19.54 -4.41 -12.68
CA VAL A 396 19.68 -4.70 -11.25
C VAL A 396 19.68 -3.39 -10.46
N TYR A 397 18.74 -3.29 -9.53
CA TYR A 397 18.60 -2.17 -8.61
C TYR A 397 18.80 -2.66 -7.18
N ASN A 398 19.79 -2.11 -6.47
CA ASN A 398 20.19 -2.59 -5.15
C ASN A 398 19.75 -1.61 -4.07
N PRO A 399 18.64 -1.88 -3.34
CA PRO A 399 18.27 -1.06 -2.19
C PRO A 399 19.26 -1.27 -1.02
N PRO A 400 19.42 -0.30 -0.10
CA PRO A 400 20.28 -0.43 1.08
C PRO A 400 19.82 -1.55 2.03
N GLN A 401 18.53 -1.83 2.06
CA GLN A 401 17.90 -2.90 2.83
C GLN A 401 17.00 -3.73 1.91
N GLY A 402 16.96 -5.04 2.14
CA GLY A 402 16.19 -5.99 1.34
C GLY A 402 16.98 -6.62 0.19
N SER A 403 16.28 -7.39 -0.64
CA SER A 403 16.88 -8.09 -1.78
C SER A 403 16.99 -7.18 -3.01
N PRO A 404 18.02 -7.35 -3.85
CA PRO A 404 18.11 -6.68 -5.14
C PRO A 404 16.88 -6.93 -6.01
N MET A 405 16.36 -5.87 -6.62
CA MET A 405 15.32 -5.99 -7.65
C MET A 405 15.99 -6.23 -9.00
N LYS A 406 15.47 -7.20 -9.76
CA LYS A 406 16.04 -7.61 -11.05
C LYS A 406 14.95 -7.62 -12.11
N SER A 407 15.30 -7.21 -13.32
CA SER A 407 14.53 -7.52 -14.53
C SER A 407 15.41 -8.15 -15.57
N GLU A 408 14.89 -9.14 -16.29
CA GLU A 408 15.55 -9.83 -17.40
C GLU A 408 14.53 -10.09 -18.51
N ALA A 409 14.89 -9.81 -19.76
CA ALA A 409 14.04 -10.07 -20.91
C ALA A 409 14.86 -10.35 -22.19
N THR A 410 14.25 -11.03 -23.15
CA THR A 410 14.74 -11.09 -24.53
C THR A 410 13.90 -10.17 -25.40
N GLN A 411 14.52 -9.21 -26.08
CA GLN A 411 13.86 -8.25 -26.95
C GLN A 411 14.30 -8.47 -28.41
N ALA A 412 13.36 -8.40 -29.34
CA ALA A 412 13.68 -8.31 -30.77
C ALA A 412 13.83 -6.84 -31.17
N LEU A 413 14.89 -6.54 -31.93
CA LEU A 413 15.12 -5.24 -32.53
C LEU A 413 14.63 -5.26 -33.98
N ASP A 414 13.52 -4.59 -34.23
CA ASP A 414 12.88 -4.64 -35.54
C ASP A 414 13.57 -3.74 -36.57
N ILE A 415 13.72 -4.28 -37.78
CA ILE A 415 14.29 -3.59 -38.94
C ILE A 415 13.21 -3.51 -40.02
N HIS A 416 12.87 -2.30 -40.39
CA HIS A 416 11.75 -2.04 -41.29
C HIS A 416 12.17 -1.31 -42.56
N TYR A 417 11.33 -1.44 -43.59
CA TYR A 417 11.42 -0.62 -44.79
C TYR A 417 10.51 0.60 -44.66
N ASN A 418 11.07 1.80 -44.85
CA ASN A 418 10.27 2.97 -45.18
C ASN A 418 10.28 3.17 -46.69
N TRP A 419 9.17 2.79 -47.33
CA TRP A 419 8.88 3.15 -48.70
C TRP A 419 8.34 4.58 -48.71
N GLN A 420 9.14 5.52 -49.19
CA GLN A 420 8.61 6.74 -49.78
C GLN A 420 8.45 6.43 -51.27
N GLY A 421 7.20 6.31 -51.72
CA GLY A 421 6.90 6.23 -53.15
C GLY A 421 7.40 7.48 -53.88
N PRO A 422 7.50 7.44 -55.22
CA PRO A 422 7.82 8.63 -55.98
C PRO A 422 6.86 9.77 -55.63
N GLU A 423 7.37 11.00 -55.63
CA GLU A 423 6.51 12.19 -55.65
C GLU A 423 5.51 12.03 -56.80
N LEU A 424 4.21 12.09 -56.46
CA LEU A 424 3.05 11.99 -57.35
C LEU A 424 2.88 10.67 -58.13
N ILE A 425 1.84 9.90 -57.74
CA ILE A 425 1.04 9.19 -58.75
C ILE A 425 0.13 10.25 -59.38
N GLN A 426 0.50 10.77 -60.55
CA GLN A 426 -0.46 11.46 -61.40
C GLN A 426 -1.39 10.40 -62.00
N ASN A 427 -2.66 10.38 -61.58
CA ASN A 427 -3.73 9.73 -62.31
C ASN A 427 -4.86 10.73 -62.54
N GLY A 428 -5.21 10.91 -63.81
CA GLY A 428 -6.30 11.77 -64.25
C GLY A 428 -7.67 11.11 -64.16
N SER A 429 -8.67 11.98 -64.00
CA SER A 429 -10.11 11.83 -64.22
C SER A 429 -10.80 10.59 -63.63
N PHE A 430 -11.61 10.84 -62.59
CA PHE A 430 -12.78 10.02 -62.26
C PHE A 430 -14.07 10.67 -62.84
N SER A 431 -13.99 11.13 -64.09
CA SER A 431 -14.98 11.90 -64.89
C SER A 431 -15.60 13.19 -64.30
N SER A 432 -15.64 13.41 -62.98
CA SER A 432 -15.85 14.73 -62.35
C SER A 432 -15.79 14.66 -60.83
N GLY A 433 -14.69 15.17 -60.24
CA GLY A 433 -14.66 15.72 -58.87
C GLY A 433 -14.27 14.80 -57.71
N MET A 434 -12.96 14.64 -57.48
CA MET A 434 -12.25 14.81 -56.19
C MET A 434 -10.80 14.33 -56.39
N GLU A 435 -9.88 15.29 -56.58
CA GLU A 435 -8.46 15.03 -56.78
C GLU A 435 -7.70 15.17 -55.44
N ASN A 436 -6.65 14.34 -55.28
CA ASN A 436 -5.60 14.35 -54.23
C ASN A 436 -5.83 13.45 -53.00
N TRP A 437 -5.23 12.25 -53.04
CA TRP A 437 -5.01 11.38 -51.88
C TRP A 437 -3.54 11.43 -51.44
N ILE A 438 -3.28 11.56 -50.14
CA ILE A 438 -1.92 11.47 -49.55
C ILE A 438 -1.92 10.34 -48.51
N THR A 439 -0.92 9.47 -48.55
CA THR A 439 -0.73 8.43 -47.52
C THR A 439 0.35 8.84 -46.53
N ARG A 440 0.07 8.84 -45.22
CA ARG A 440 1.09 9.08 -44.18
C ARG A 440 1.21 7.84 -43.29
N LYS A 441 2.42 7.29 -43.20
CA LYS A 441 2.73 6.07 -42.42
C LYS A 441 3.37 6.47 -41.09
N LYS A 442 2.77 6.12 -39.95
CA LYS A 442 3.30 6.47 -38.61
C LYS A 442 4.02 5.33 -37.89
N THR A 443 3.95 4.09 -38.39
CA THR A 443 4.62 2.89 -37.86
C THR A 443 4.70 1.78 -38.94
N PRO A 444 5.52 0.73 -38.77
CA PRO A 444 6.14 0.05 -39.91
C PRO A 444 5.45 -1.25 -40.33
N THR A 445 4.62 -1.22 -41.38
CA THR A 445 4.14 -2.44 -42.06
C THR A 445 3.98 -2.36 -43.56
N SER A 446 4.08 -3.50 -44.22
CA SER A 446 3.85 -3.64 -45.66
C SER A 446 2.35 -3.65 -45.94
N ALA A 447 1.83 -2.57 -46.52
CA ALA A 447 0.52 -2.53 -47.17
C ALA A 447 0.73 -2.36 -48.69
N GLU A 448 -0.06 -3.03 -49.54
CA GLU A 448 -0.17 -2.64 -50.94
C GLU A 448 -1.42 -1.78 -51.13
N LEU A 449 -1.22 -0.67 -51.82
CA LEU A 449 -2.29 0.23 -52.22
C LEU A 449 -2.48 0.08 -53.74
N LYS A 450 -3.68 -0.31 -54.19
CA LYS A 450 -3.99 -0.45 -55.62
C LYS A 450 -5.22 0.38 -55.97
N VAL A 451 -5.00 1.57 -56.52
CA VAL A 451 -6.09 2.44 -57.01
C VAL A 451 -6.55 1.93 -58.39
N GLU A 452 -7.85 1.65 -58.55
CA GLU A 452 -8.45 1.19 -59.82
C GLU A 452 -9.55 2.19 -60.29
N GLN A 453 -9.99 2.11 -61.55
CA GLN A 453 -10.93 3.06 -62.18
C GLN A 453 -12.30 3.21 -61.47
N GLU A 454 -12.65 2.27 -60.58
CA GLU A 454 -13.92 2.26 -59.84
C GLU A 454 -13.78 2.64 -58.35
N GLY A 455 -12.57 2.99 -57.88
CA GLY A 455 -12.33 3.41 -56.49
C GLY A 455 -10.95 3.00 -55.92
N VAL A 456 -10.70 3.38 -54.66
CA VAL A 456 -9.44 3.07 -53.96
C VAL A 456 -9.54 1.69 -53.30
N LYS A 457 -9.00 0.64 -53.94
CA LYS A 457 -8.86 -0.68 -53.31
C LYS A 457 -7.56 -0.73 -52.49
N ILE A 458 -7.69 -1.09 -51.23
CA ILE A 458 -6.58 -1.19 -50.30
C ILE A 458 -6.49 -2.63 -49.85
N ARG A 459 -5.29 -3.22 -49.86
CA ARG A 459 -5.02 -4.53 -49.28
C ARG A 459 -3.85 -4.42 -48.31
N VAL A 460 -4.15 -4.53 -47.02
CA VAL A 460 -3.14 -4.50 -45.95
C VAL A 460 -2.66 -5.93 -45.73
N PHE A 461 -1.35 -6.18 -45.81
CA PHE A 461 -0.75 -7.52 -45.75
C PHE A 461 0.09 -7.73 -44.48
N GLN A 462 -0.47 -7.55 -43.28
CA GLN A 462 0.25 -8.04 -42.11
C GLN A 462 -0.64 -8.29 -40.89
N LYS A 463 -0.39 -9.44 -40.26
CA LYS A 463 -0.88 -9.84 -38.95
C LYS A 463 0.06 -9.27 -37.87
N ASP A 464 -0.51 -8.98 -36.70
CA ASP A 464 0.19 -8.85 -35.41
C ASP A 464 0.81 -7.49 -35.01
N MET A 465 0.36 -6.34 -35.54
CA MET A 465 0.62 -5.05 -34.88
C MET A 465 -0.49 -4.02 -35.13
N ILE A 466 -0.76 -3.18 -34.13
CA ILE A 466 -1.72 -2.07 -34.24
C ILE A 466 -1.24 -1.07 -35.30
N TYR A 467 -1.98 -0.94 -36.41
CA TYR A 467 -1.61 -0.06 -37.52
C TYR A 467 -2.25 1.33 -37.44
N ALA A 468 -1.58 2.30 -38.05
CA ALA A 468 -2.17 3.58 -38.41
C ALA A 468 -1.81 3.85 -39.87
N MET A 469 -2.61 3.32 -40.79
CA MET A 469 -2.57 3.74 -42.19
C MET A 469 -3.50 4.92 -42.35
N VAL A 470 -2.93 6.12 -42.52
CA VAL A 470 -3.71 7.35 -42.73
C VAL A 470 -3.90 7.51 -44.22
N LEU A 471 -5.11 7.22 -44.71
CA LEU A 471 -5.55 7.79 -45.98
C LEU A 471 -6.04 9.19 -45.70
N VAL A 472 -5.47 10.13 -46.44
CA VAL A 472 -5.89 11.52 -46.42
C VAL A 472 -6.62 11.81 -47.71
N GLN A 473 -7.93 12.05 -47.63
CA GLN A 473 -8.67 12.72 -48.69
C GLN A 473 -8.71 14.21 -48.37
N GLN A 474 -8.25 15.05 -49.30
CA GLN A 474 -8.47 16.48 -49.19
C GLN A 474 -9.95 16.75 -49.45
N VAL A 475 -10.67 17.23 -48.44
CA VAL A 475 -12.13 17.43 -48.50
C VAL A 475 -12.54 18.88 -48.71
N GLY A 476 -11.55 19.77 -48.91
CA GLY A 476 -11.76 21.21 -49.05
C GLY A 476 -12.10 21.89 -47.72
N GLU A 477 -12.69 23.08 -47.82
CA GLU A 477 -13.20 23.82 -46.67
C GLU A 477 -14.48 23.16 -46.13
N LEU A 478 -14.49 22.82 -44.84
CA LEU A 478 -15.71 22.37 -44.18
C LEU A 478 -16.26 23.50 -43.32
N LYS A 479 -17.40 24.03 -43.74
CA LYS A 479 -18.12 25.08 -43.04
C LYS A 479 -18.71 24.58 -41.73
N LYS A 480 -18.57 25.41 -40.70
CA LYS A 480 -19.33 25.34 -39.46
C LYS A 480 -20.83 25.35 -39.78
N ASP A 481 -21.62 24.66 -38.97
CA ASP A 481 -23.09 24.58 -39.08
C ASP A 481 -23.63 23.91 -40.35
N THR A 482 -22.77 23.26 -41.14
CA THR A 482 -23.17 22.42 -42.27
C THR A 482 -23.19 20.95 -41.85
N ASP A 483 -24.27 20.24 -42.19
CA ASP A 483 -24.34 18.79 -42.04
C ASP A 483 -23.66 18.11 -43.23
N TYR A 484 -22.84 17.11 -42.96
CA TYR A 484 -22.12 16.33 -43.98
C TYR A 484 -22.52 14.86 -43.89
N GLN A 485 -22.51 14.20 -45.04
CA GLN A 485 -22.70 12.76 -45.14
C GLN A 485 -21.46 12.12 -45.73
N LEU A 486 -20.84 11.24 -44.94
CA LEU A 486 -19.83 10.30 -45.37
C LEU A 486 -20.48 8.98 -45.78
N VAL A 487 -20.19 8.51 -46.98
CA VAL A 487 -20.55 7.19 -47.47
C VAL A 487 -19.28 6.37 -47.66
N LEU A 488 -19.14 5.29 -46.91
CA LEU A 488 -18.04 4.34 -46.99
C LEU A 488 -18.57 2.97 -47.42
N LYS A 489 -18.03 2.38 -48.48
CA LYS A 489 -18.30 0.99 -48.84
C LYS A 489 -17.07 0.14 -48.55
N ALA A 490 -17.17 -0.77 -47.57
CA ALA A 490 -16.02 -1.54 -47.08
C ALA A 490 -16.40 -2.93 -46.54
N LYS A 491 -15.38 -3.81 -46.42
CA LYS A 491 -15.44 -5.10 -45.72
C LYS A 491 -14.11 -5.44 -45.04
N SER A 492 -14.16 -6.33 -44.06
CA SER A 492 -13.01 -7.09 -43.58
C SER A 492 -12.97 -8.45 -44.30
N LEU A 493 -11.82 -9.07 -44.51
CA LEU A 493 -11.72 -10.38 -45.19
C LEU A 493 -11.67 -11.57 -44.23
N HIS A 494 -11.36 -11.34 -42.95
CA HIS A 494 -11.10 -12.42 -41.97
C HIS A 494 -11.82 -12.15 -40.64
N GLY A 495 -13.15 -12.07 -40.65
CA GLY A 495 -13.96 -11.80 -39.47
C GLY A 495 -14.28 -10.33 -39.22
N PRO A 496 -15.11 -10.04 -38.20
CA PRO A 496 -15.56 -8.68 -37.88
C PRO A 496 -14.41 -7.79 -37.42
N ASP A 497 -14.45 -6.52 -37.82
CA ASP A 497 -13.39 -5.55 -37.53
C ASP A 497 -13.94 -4.13 -37.35
N LYS A 498 -13.07 -3.14 -37.07
CA LYS A 498 -13.46 -1.73 -37.00
C LYS A 498 -12.49 -0.80 -37.72
N ILE A 499 -13.05 0.18 -38.43
CA ILE A 499 -12.31 1.29 -39.04
C ILE A 499 -12.70 2.59 -38.35
N GLY A 500 -11.71 3.35 -37.90
CA GLY A 500 -11.88 4.68 -37.33
C GLY A 500 -11.85 5.76 -38.41
N VAL A 501 -12.77 6.71 -38.34
CA VAL A 501 -12.80 7.88 -39.21
C VAL A 501 -12.66 9.14 -38.37
N SER A 502 -11.82 10.06 -38.81
CA SER A 502 -11.57 11.34 -38.15
C SER A 502 -11.33 12.44 -39.17
N ILE A 503 -11.52 13.69 -38.77
CA ILE A 503 -11.18 14.87 -39.58
C ILE A 503 -10.02 15.59 -38.92
N ARG A 504 -9.11 16.12 -39.72
CA ARG A 504 -8.01 16.96 -39.25
C ARG A 504 -8.01 18.32 -39.91
N ASP A 505 -7.60 19.29 -39.12
CA ASP A 505 -7.26 20.65 -39.55
C ASP A 505 -5.78 20.86 -39.20
N GLY A 506 -4.89 20.81 -40.18
CA GLY A 506 -3.45 20.71 -39.94
C GLY A 506 -3.06 19.43 -39.18
N ASN A 507 -2.46 19.58 -37.99
CA ASN A 507 -2.05 18.45 -37.13
C ASN A 507 -3.10 18.03 -36.09
N ASP A 508 -4.17 18.82 -35.92
CA ASP A 508 -5.14 18.63 -34.85
C ASP A 508 -6.38 17.84 -35.32
N TYR A 509 -6.95 17.05 -34.42
CA TYR A 509 -8.22 16.37 -34.69
C TYR A 509 -9.38 17.35 -34.52
N THR A 510 -10.25 17.38 -35.52
CA THR A 510 -11.49 18.15 -35.49
C THR A 510 -12.62 17.25 -34.98
N PRO A 511 -13.24 17.54 -33.82
CA PRO A 511 -14.34 16.72 -33.31
C PRO A 511 -15.56 16.78 -34.22
N MET A 512 -16.22 15.63 -34.38
CA MET A 512 -17.43 15.46 -35.17
C MET A 512 -18.62 15.24 -34.23
N LEU A 513 -19.71 15.97 -34.44
CA LEU A 513 -20.99 15.72 -33.79
C LEU A 513 -21.77 14.67 -34.61
N ILE A 514 -21.95 13.48 -34.04
CA ILE A 514 -22.65 12.34 -34.65
C ILE A 514 -23.70 11.87 -33.64
N ASP A 515 -24.97 11.84 -34.04
CA ASP A 515 -26.09 11.41 -33.18
C ASP A 515 -26.08 12.07 -31.78
N GLY A 516 -25.77 13.37 -31.72
CA GLY A 516 -25.72 14.15 -30.48
C GLY A 516 -24.46 13.95 -29.62
N LYS A 517 -23.49 13.13 -30.06
CA LYS A 517 -22.22 12.91 -29.38
C LYS A 517 -21.06 13.54 -30.14
N THR A 518 -20.19 14.22 -29.41
CA THR A 518 -18.96 14.79 -29.97
C THR A 518 -17.84 13.77 -29.86
N GLU A 519 -17.36 13.28 -31.00
CA GLU A 519 -16.31 12.27 -31.08
C GLU A 519 -15.12 12.78 -31.93
N PRO A 520 -13.87 12.73 -31.44
CA PRO A 520 -12.69 13.06 -32.25
C PRO A 520 -12.41 11.98 -33.32
N ARG A 521 -12.98 10.80 -33.15
CA ARG A 521 -12.89 9.66 -34.06
C ARG A 521 -14.13 8.78 -33.92
N HIS A 522 -14.81 8.51 -35.03
CA HIS A 522 -15.96 7.62 -35.09
C HIS A 522 -15.55 6.22 -35.55
N MET A 523 -16.07 5.17 -34.92
CA MET A 523 -15.69 3.77 -35.24
C MET A 523 -16.80 3.06 -36.00
N ILE A 524 -16.48 2.58 -37.20
CA ILE A 524 -17.39 1.83 -38.08
C ILE A 524 -17.07 0.34 -37.97
N SER A 525 -18.06 -0.49 -37.69
CA SER A 525 -17.88 -1.95 -37.66
C SER A 525 -17.97 -2.55 -39.06
N LEU A 526 -16.96 -3.31 -39.44
CA LEU A 526 -16.86 -4.01 -40.71
C LEU A 526 -17.21 -5.49 -40.54
N THR A 527 -17.75 -6.08 -41.60
CA THR A 527 -18.08 -7.51 -41.69
C THR A 527 -17.38 -8.14 -42.90
N GLU A 528 -17.45 -9.45 -43.04
CA GLU A 528 -16.92 -10.18 -44.20
C GLU A 528 -17.65 -9.84 -45.51
N SER A 529 -18.94 -9.50 -45.42
CA SER A 529 -19.71 -8.98 -46.55
C SER A 529 -19.41 -7.51 -46.79
N MET A 530 -19.28 -7.12 -48.07
CA MET A 530 -19.19 -5.71 -48.49
C MET A 530 -20.45 -4.96 -48.07
N LYS A 531 -20.29 -3.95 -47.20
CA LYS A 531 -21.40 -3.13 -46.72
C LYS A 531 -21.18 -1.66 -47.04
N ARG A 532 -22.29 -0.97 -47.25
CA ARG A 532 -22.35 0.48 -47.40
C ARG A 532 -22.72 1.09 -46.05
N HIS A 533 -21.86 1.97 -45.55
CA HIS A 533 -22.00 2.68 -44.29
C HIS A 533 -22.24 4.16 -44.60
N GLU A 534 -23.30 4.73 -44.03
CA GLU A 534 -23.62 6.15 -44.15
C GLU A 534 -23.53 6.80 -42.77
N ILE A 535 -22.76 7.88 -42.67
CA ILE A 535 -22.53 8.60 -41.42
C ILE A 535 -22.83 10.06 -41.67
N ASN A 536 -23.82 10.59 -40.97
CA ASN A 536 -24.13 12.00 -40.98
C ASN A 536 -23.44 12.66 -39.79
N PHE A 537 -22.74 13.76 -40.01
CA PHE A 537 -22.03 14.46 -38.95
C PHE A 537 -21.98 15.97 -39.19
N ARG A 538 -21.75 16.72 -38.12
CA ARG A 538 -21.44 18.15 -38.17
C ARG A 538 -20.08 18.41 -37.53
N ILE A 539 -19.36 19.43 -37.99
CA ILE A 539 -18.11 19.84 -37.34
C ILE A 539 -18.45 20.52 -36.00
N ALA A 540 -17.88 20.03 -34.90
CA ALA A 540 -18.10 20.55 -33.55
C ALA A 540 -17.05 21.61 -33.14
N LYS A 541 -16.44 22.29 -34.13
CA LYS A 541 -15.48 23.39 -33.94
C LYS A 541 -16.19 24.73 -34.08
N GLU A 542 -15.75 25.74 -33.33
CA GLU A 542 -16.33 27.09 -33.39
C GLU A 542 -15.97 27.88 -34.65
N THR A 543 -15.07 27.36 -35.49
CA THR A 543 -14.61 27.96 -36.73
C THR A 543 -14.68 26.94 -37.87
N ASP A 544 -14.68 27.44 -39.11
CA ASP A 544 -14.53 26.60 -40.30
C ASP A 544 -13.21 25.82 -40.27
N VAL A 545 -13.19 24.70 -40.98
CA VAL A 545 -11.98 23.90 -41.23
C VAL A 545 -11.47 24.27 -42.61
N ALA A 546 -10.43 25.12 -42.67
CA ALA A 546 -9.95 25.72 -43.92
C ALA A 546 -9.32 24.70 -44.89
N SER A 547 -8.76 23.61 -44.37
CA SER A 547 -8.10 22.56 -45.17
C SER A 547 -8.34 21.16 -44.57
N GLY A 548 -9.60 20.72 -44.60
CA GLY A 548 -9.99 19.46 -43.99
C GLY A 548 -9.25 18.28 -44.62
N LEU A 549 -8.61 17.48 -43.76
CA LEU A 549 -8.04 16.19 -44.12
C LEU A 549 -8.88 15.09 -43.47
N MET A 550 -9.61 14.32 -44.26
CA MET A 550 -10.29 13.15 -43.73
C MET A 550 -9.28 12.02 -43.53
N VAL A 551 -9.17 11.53 -42.30
CA VAL A 551 -8.20 10.53 -41.88
C VAL A 551 -8.94 9.25 -41.47
N PHE A 552 -8.72 8.21 -42.27
CA PHE A 552 -9.08 6.84 -41.92
C PHE A 552 -7.96 6.23 -41.08
N SER A 553 -8.31 5.57 -39.98
CA SER A 553 -7.40 4.89 -39.06
C SER A 553 -7.87 3.45 -38.89
N PHE A 554 -6.98 2.48 -39.04
CA PHE A 554 -7.33 1.06 -39.05
C PHE A 554 -6.76 0.41 -37.79
N LEU A 555 -7.62 -0.05 -36.88
CA LEU A 555 -7.23 -0.75 -35.66
C LEU A 555 -7.55 -2.23 -35.85
N THR A 556 -6.82 -2.89 -36.76
CA THR A 556 -7.19 -4.21 -37.30
C THR A 556 -5.98 -5.13 -37.41
N GLU A 557 -6.21 -6.42 -37.17
CA GLU A 557 -5.31 -7.54 -37.50
C GLU A 557 -5.69 -8.23 -38.83
N ASN A 558 -6.79 -7.82 -39.45
CA ASN A 558 -7.40 -8.44 -40.63
C ASN A 558 -7.21 -7.59 -41.89
N GLU A 559 -7.29 -8.23 -43.06
CA GLU A 559 -7.26 -7.50 -44.32
C GLU A 559 -8.59 -6.75 -44.53
N VAL A 560 -8.53 -5.42 -44.69
CA VAL A 560 -9.70 -4.56 -44.96
C VAL A 560 -9.70 -4.13 -46.42
N VAL A 561 -10.86 -4.25 -47.09
CA VAL A 561 -11.10 -3.74 -48.44
C VAL A 561 -12.06 -2.57 -48.38
N ILE A 562 -11.62 -1.40 -48.82
CA ILE A 562 -12.48 -0.25 -49.12
C ILE A 562 -12.74 -0.25 -50.63
N ASP A 563 -14.00 -0.10 -51.01
CA ASP A 563 -14.44 -0.04 -52.42
C ASP A 563 -14.60 1.43 -52.84
N SER A 564 -15.28 2.23 -52.02
CA SER A 564 -15.51 3.65 -52.30
C SER A 564 -15.69 4.48 -51.02
N VAL A 565 -15.33 5.75 -51.12
CA VAL A 565 -15.53 6.79 -50.11
C VAL A 565 -16.08 8.03 -50.81
N SER A 566 -17.16 8.60 -50.29
CA SER A 566 -17.60 9.94 -50.70
C SER A 566 -18.03 10.77 -49.50
N LEU A 567 -17.71 12.05 -49.53
CA LEU A 567 -18.17 13.04 -48.56
C LEU A 567 -18.94 14.12 -49.32
N ARG A 568 -20.11 14.50 -48.82
CA ARG A 568 -20.91 15.59 -49.39
C ARG A 568 -21.63 16.38 -48.31
N PRO A 569 -21.82 17.70 -48.50
CA PRO A 569 -22.75 18.46 -47.67
C PRO A 569 -24.19 17.95 -47.90
N VAL A 570 -25.00 17.96 -46.85
CA VAL A 570 -26.39 17.55 -46.86
C VAL A 570 -27.26 18.79 -46.79
N ASN A 571 -28.00 19.08 -47.85
CA ASN A 571 -28.90 20.25 -47.92
C ASN A 571 -30.21 20.08 -47.13
N LYS A 572 -30.21 19.29 -46.05
CA LYS A 572 -31.38 19.11 -45.18
C LYS A 572 -30.98 19.36 -43.74
N ASN A 573 -31.58 20.39 -43.12
CA ASN A 573 -31.55 20.63 -41.69
C ASN A 573 -31.93 19.34 -40.95
N LEU A 574 -30.96 18.67 -40.31
CA LEU A 574 -31.21 17.49 -39.46
C LEU A 574 -31.80 17.85 -38.09
N THR A 575 -32.11 19.12 -37.82
CA THR A 575 -32.74 19.61 -36.59
C THR A 575 -34.28 19.64 -36.63
N ALA A 576 -34.91 18.65 -37.26
CA ALA A 576 -36.37 18.49 -37.19
C ALA A 576 -36.82 17.02 -37.24
N GLN A 577 -36.39 16.20 -36.27
CA GLN A 577 -37.24 15.16 -35.72
C GLN A 577 -37.19 15.27 -34.19
N LYS A 578 -38.31 15.75 -33.63
CA LYS A 578 -38.62 15.80 -32.21
C LYS A 578 -38.97 14.42 -31.70
#